data_AF-A0A367LZQ0-F1
#
_entry.id   AF-A0A367LZQ0-F1
#
_cell.length_a   1.000
_cell.length_b   1.000
_cell.length_c   1.000
_cell.angle_alpha   90.00
_cell.angle_beta   90.00
_cell.angle_gamma   90.00
#
_symmetry.space_group_name_H-M   'P 1'
#
loop_
_entity.id
_entity.type
_entity.pdbx_description
1 polymer ?
#
loop_
_entity_poly.entity_id
_entity_poly.type
_entity_poly.pdbx_seq_one_letter_code
_entity_poly.pdbx_strand_id
1 'polypeptide(L)'
;MTTKAKTKKQGTALILRTCSADLTSHGGFQWPDKIGAVVEAPDWKKDNKCGHGLHGWLFGQGDHDCSSTVGDADAKWLVVEVGLSDLIALGGKVKFPRCTVRHIGDKASATQFLIANEPRAAGVAVIGATLQAGDKELCQVGAYGTATAGYWGTATAGYKGTATAGDAGTA
;
A
#
# COMPACT_ATOMS: atom_id res chain seq x y z
N MET A 1 -18.18 -23.76 35.28
CA MET A 1 -17.45 -22.56 34.82
C MET A 1 -17.21 -22.69 33.32
N THR A 2 -17.89 -21.90 32.50
CA THR A 2 -17.72 -21.91 31.04
C THR A 2 -16.48 -21.11 30.67
N THR A 3 -15.43 -21.79 30.21
CA THR A 3 -14.26 -21.14 29.64
C THR A 3 -14.66 -20.47 28.32
N LYS A 4 -14.72 -19.14 28.31
CA LYS A 4 -14.78 -18.35 27.06
C LYS A 4 -13.57 -18.75 26.21
N ALA A 5 -13.82 -19.32 25.04
CA ALA A 5 -12.79 -19.54 24.04
C ALA A 5 -12.16 -18.19 23.70
N LYS A 6 -10.84 -18.06 23.92
CA LYS A 6 -10.08 -16.91 23.40
C LYS A 6 -10.15 -16.99 21.88
N THR A 7 -10.91 -16.09 21.26
CA THR A 7 -10.88 -15.89 19.81
C THR A 7 -9.44 -15.62 19.42
N LYS A 8 -8.83 -16.52 18.63
CA LYS A 8 -7.53 -16.28 18.00
C LYS A 8 -7.66 -14.96 17.25
N LYS A 9 -6.91 -13.93 17.64
CA LYS A 9 -6.87 -12.65 16.92
C LYS A 9 -6.44 -12.99 15.50
N GLN A 10 -7.38 -12.97 14.56
CA GLN A 10 -7.06 -13.23 13.16
C GLN A 10 -6.09 -12.12 12.73
N GLY A 11 -4.94 -12.49 12.18
CA GLY A 11 -3.95 -11.50 11.76
C GLY A 11 -4.53 -10.64 10.64
N THR A 12 -4.24 -9.35 10.67
CA THR A 12 -4.62 -8.40 9.62
C THR A 12 -3.37 -7.92 8.87
N ALA A 13 -3.59 -7.27 7.73
CA ALA A 13 -2.57 -6.58 6.95
C ALA A 13 -3.10 -5.24 6.46
N LEU A 14 -2.21 -4.25 6.38
CA LEU A 14 -2.49 -3.02 5.67
C LEU A 14 -2.18 -3.18 4.18
N ILE A 15 -3.14 -2.74 3.37
CA ILE A 15 -3.10 -2.76 1.92
C ILE A 15 -3.12 -1.31 1.43
N LEU A 16 -2.16 -0.96 0.58
CA LEU A 16 -2.13 0.32 -0.11
C LEU A 16 -2.95 0.22 -1.40
N ARG A 17 -3.65 1.29 -1.75
CA ARG A 17 -4.31 1.40 -3.05
C ARG A 17 -4.52 2.85 -3.44
N THR A 18 -4.86 3.07 -4.69
CA THR A 18 -5.26 4.38 -5.21
C THR A 18 -6.68 4.35 -5.79
N CYS A 19 -7.27 5.52 -5.93
CA CYS A 19 -8.51 5.78 -6.66
C CYS A 19 -8.49 7.22 -7.19
N SER A 20 -9.48 7.57 -8.00
CA SER A 20 -9.65 8.92 -8.54
C SER A 20 -9.81 9.96 -7.43
N ALA A 21 -9.66 11.26 -7.78
CA ALA A 21 -9.79 12.37 -6.83
C ALA A 21 -11.13 12.38 -6.06
N ASP A 22 -12.20 11.94 -6.72
CA ASP A 22 -13.56 11.80 -6.19
C ASP A 22 -13.82 10.45 -5.49
N LEU A 23 -12.76 9.70 -5.20
CA LEU A 23 -12.79 8.37 -4.57
C LEU A 23 -13.45 7.26 -5.41
N THR A 24 -13.65 7.48 -6.71
CA THR A 24 -14.14 6.44 -7.63
C THR A 24 -13.02 5.50 -8.10
N SER A 25 -13.40 4.25 -8.40
CA SER A 25 -12.54 3.22 -8.98
C SER A 25 -13.15 2.65 -10.26
N HIS A 26 -12.37 1.81 -10.95
CA HIS A 26 -12.85 1.07 -12.12
C HIS A 26 -14.21 0.40 -11.88
N GLY A 27 -15.09 0.45 -12.89
CA GLY A 27 -16.46 -0.05 -12.78
C GLY A 27 -17.41 0.87 -12.00
N GLY A 28 -17.02 2.11 -11.72
CA GLY A 28 -17.86 3.09 -11.02
C GLY A 28 -17.97 2.85 -9.50
N PHE A 29 -17.10 2.01 -8.95
CA PHE A 29 -17.12 1.72 -7.51
C PHE A 29 -16.68 2.95 -6.70
N GLN A 30 -17.56 3.43 -5.83
CA GLN A 30 -17.32 4.59 -4.97
C GLN A 30 -16.79 4.17 -3.60
N TRP A 31 -15.59 4.62 -3.24
CA TRP A 31 -15.09 4.45 -1.88
C TRP A 31 -15.77 5.44 -0.92
N PRO A 32 -16.06 5.04 0.32
CA PRO A 32 -16.57 5.97 1.32
C PRO A 32 -15.47 6.94 1.75
N ASP A 33 -15.80 8.22 1.82
CA ASP A 33 -14.92 9.24 2.39
C ASP A 33 -14.99 9.25 3.93
N LYS A 34 -14.64 8.10 4.53
CA LYS A 34 -14.76 7.92 5.98
C LYS A 34 -13.77 6.89 6.51
N ILE A 35 -12.88 7.35 7.39
CA ILE A 35 -12.02 6.47 8.18
C ILE A 35 -12.87 5.59 9.11
N GLY A 36 -12.53 4.31 9.18
CA GLY A 36 -13.28 3.29 9.91
C GLY A 36 -14.47 2.70 9.15
N ALA A 37 -14.79 3.20 7.95
CA ALA A 37 -15.84 2.60 7.13
C ALA A 37 -15.46 1.18 6.71
N VAL A 38 -16.42 0.26 6.84
CA VAL A 38 -16.32 -1.10 6.33
C VAL A 38 -16.79 -1.08 4.88
N VAL A 39 -15.98 -1.65 4.00
CA VAL A 39 -16.23 -1.70 2.55
C VAL A 39 -16.29 -3.16 2.16
N GLU A 40 -17.31 -3.51 1.37
CA GLU A 40 -17.50 -4.86 0.83
C GLU A 40 -17.53 -4.80 -0.70
N ALA A 41 -16.89 -5.76 -1.36
CA ALA A 41 -16.94 -5.89 -2.81
C ALA A 41 -18.28 -6.53 -3.21
N PRO A 42 -19.13 -5.83 -3.98
CA PRO A 42 -20.45 -6.36 -4.37
C PRO A 42 -20.35 -7.55 -5.32
N ASP A 43 -19.24 -7.69 -6.02
CA ASP A 43 -18.99 -8.70 -7.05
C ASP A 43 -17.99 -9.78 -6.59
N TRP A 44 -17.76 -9.91 -5.27
CA TRP A 44 -16.72 -10.80 -4.74
C TRP A 44 -16.84 -12.23 -5.26
N LYS A 45 -15.70 -12.76 -5.73
CA LYS A 45 -15.55 -14.18 -6.06
C LYS A 45 -14.22 -14.72 -5.55
N LYS A 46 -14.31 -15.81 -4.78
CA LYS A 46 -13.15 -16.51 -4.22
C LYS A 46 -12.48 -17.41 -5.27
N ASP A 47 -11.78 -16.79 -6.21
CA ASP A 47 -10.91 -17.45 -7.19
C ASP A 47 -9.58 -16.70 -7.34
N ASN A 48 -8.64 -17.23 -8.11
CA ASN A 48 -7.33 -16.60 -8.37
C ASN A 48 -7.31 -15.73 -9.64
N LYS A 49 -8.48 -15.24 -10.08
CA LYS A 49 -8.59 -14.37 -11.25
C LYS A 49 -8.66 -12.90 -10.83
N CYS A 50 -8.07 -12.03 -11.66
CA CYS A 50 -8.19 -10.58 -11.48
C CYS A 50 -9.65 -10.14 -11.72
N GLY A 51 -10.11 -9.16 -10.95
CA GLY A 51 -11.52 -8.77 -10.87
C GLY A 51 -12.26 -9.45 -9.71
N HIS A 52 -13.54 -9.14 -9.53
CA HIS A 52 -14.41 -9.77 -8.53
C HIS A 52 -13.90 -9.61 -7.09
N GLY A 53 -13.79 -8.37 -6.63
CA GLY A 53 -13.19 -8.05 -5.34
C GLY A 53 -12.58 -6.65 -5.27
N LEU A 54 -12.29 -6.22 -4.06
CA LEU A 54 -11.45 -5.05 -3.81
C LEU A 54 -9.98 -5.45 -4.04
N HIS A 55 -9.17 -4.50 -4.49
CA HIS A 55 -7.77 -4.73 -4.85
C HIS A 55 -6.83 -3.72 -4.19
N GLY A 56 -5.57 -4.13 -4.03
CA GLY A 56 -4.47 -3.27 -3.64
C GLY A 56 -3.16 -4.01 -3.47
N TRP A 57 -2.15 -3.32 -2.95
CA TRP A 57 -0.78 -3.80 -2.77
C TRP A 57 -0.53 -4.17 -1.32
N LEU A 58 -0.23 -5.44 -1.08
CA LEU A 58 0.05 -5.96 0.25
C LEU A 58 1.31 -5.29 0.82
N PHE A 59 1.18 -4.68 1.99
CA PHE A 59 2.25 -3.89 2.63
C PHE A 59 2.78 -2.74 1.75
N GLY A 60 2.01 -2.33 0.74
CA GLY A 60 2.36 -1.25 -0.16
C GLY A 60 3.31 -1.60 -1.29
N GLN A 61 3.63 -2.89 -1.50
CA GLN A 61 4.50 -3.32 -2.60
C GLN A 61 3.75 -4.16 -3.65
N GLY A 62 4.26 -4.13 -4.88
CA GLY A 62 3.81 -4.99 -5.94
C GLY A 62 3.82 -4.33 -7.32
N ASP A 63 2.97 -4.86 -8.20
CA ASP A 63 2.81 -4.39 -9.56
C ASP A 63 1.85 -3.20 -9.61
N HIS A 64 2.42 -2.02 -9.85
CA HIS A 64 1.72 -0.76 -9.91
C HIS A 64 1.05 -0.51 -11.26
N ASP A 65 1.45 -1.20 -12.34
CA ASP A 65 0.86 -1.06 -13.68
C ASP A 65 -0.60 -1.52 -13.71
N CYS A 66 -1.00 -2.30 -12.69
CA CYS A 66 -2.38 -2.66 -12.42
C CYS A 66 -3.29 -1.50 -11.96
N SER A 67 -2.75 -0.29 -11.73
CA SER A 67 -3.52 0.89 -11.33
C SER A 67 -3.35 2.02 -12.34
N SER A 68 -4.46 2.53 -12.85
CA SER A 68 -4.46 3.68 -13.76
C SER A 68 -4.24 5.02 -13.03
N THR A 69 -4.39 5.08 -11.71
CA THR A 69 -4.37 6.35 -10.95
C THR A 69 -3.09 6.58 -10.15
N VAL A 70 -2.17 5.62 -10.10
CA VAL A 70 -0.94 5.74 -9.28
C VAL A 70 -0.06 6.93 -9.69
N GLY A 71 -0.12 7.32 -10.97
CA GLY A 71 0.64 8.44 -11.54
C GLY A 71 -0.12 9.77 -11.56
N ASP A 72 -1.40 9.80 -11.21
CA ASP A 72 -2.21 11.01 -11.28
C ASP A 72 -1.92 11.91 -10.08
N ALA A 73 -1.77 13.22 -10.32
CA ALA A 73 -1.36 14.18 -9.30
C ALA A 73 -2.43 14.38 -8.21
N ASP A 74 -3.70 14.17 -8.55
CA ASP A 74 -4.87 14.36 -7.67
C ASP A 74 -5.48 13.03 -7.20
N ALA A 75 -4.87 11.89 -7.53
CA ALA A 75 -5.32 10.59 -7.04
C ALA A 75 -5.37 10.55 -5.52
N LYS A 76 -6.41 9.90 -5.00
CA LYS A 76 -6.51 9.58 -3.58
C LYS A 76 -5.80 8.27 -3.30
N TRP A 77 -5.00 8.27 -2.24
CA TRP A 77 -4.29 7.11 -1.75
C TRP A 77 -4.95 6.66 -0.45
N LEU A 78 -5.34 5.39 -0.42
CA LEU A 78 -6.02 4.79 0.72
C LEU A 78 -5.13 3.70 1.30
N VAL A 79 -5.18 3.61 2.63
CA VAL A 79 -4.68 2.45 3.37
C VAL A 79 -5.88 1.75 3.96
N VAL A 80 -6.04 0.46 3.65
CA VAL A 80 -7.17 -0.35 4.13
C VAL A 80 -6.65 -1.55 4.90
N GLU A 81 -7.36 -1.93 5.96
CA GLU A 81 -7.06 -3.12 6.75
C GLU A 81 -7.90 -4.30 6.28
N VAL A 82 -7.26 -5.45 6.09
CA VAL A 82 -7.89 -6.69 5.62
C VAL A 82 -7.45 -7.86 6.51
N GLY A 83 -8.36 -8.81 6.76
CA GLY A 83 -8.00 -10.08 7.41
C GLY A 83 -7.09 -10.91 6.50
N LEU A 84 -5.97 -11.43 7.03
CA LEU A 84 -5.00 -12.20 6.24
C LEU A 84 -5.62 -13.43 5.56
N SER A 85 -6.62 -14.06 6.18
CA SER A 85 -7.32 -15.22 5.62
C SER A 85 -8.17 -14.91 4.38
N ASP A 86 -8.47 -13.62 4.15
CA ASP A 86 -9.35 -13.17 3.08
C ASP A 86 -8.57 -12.70 1.84
N LEU A 87 -7.23 -12.66 1.93
CA LEU A 87 -6.35 -12.21 0.85
C LEU A 87 -6.13 -13.33 -0.17
N ILE A 88 -6.29 -13.00 -1.44
CA ILE A 88 -5.87 -13.83 -2.58
C ILE A 88 -4.77 -13.09 -3.34
N ALA A 89 -3.58 -13.69 -3.43
CA ALA A 89 -2.48 -13.16 -4.20
C ALA A 89 -2.71 -13.35 -5.71
N LEU A 90 -2.45 -12.30 -6.48
CA LEU A 90 -2.64 -12.26 -7.94
C LEU A 90 -1.34 -11.90 -8.69
N GLY A 91 -0.17 -12.22 -8.13
CA GLY A 91 1.12 -12.04 -8.80
C GLY A 91 1.56 -10.58 -8.93
N GLY A 92 1.47 -9.80 -7.85
CA GLY A 92 1.83 -8.37 -7.84
C GLY A 92 0.78 -7.49 -7.15
N LYS A 93 -0.39 -8.04 -6.87
CA LYS A 93 -1.40 -7.42 -6.02
C LYS A 93 -2.15 -8.50 -5.23
N VAL A 94 -3.03 -8.05 -4.35
CA VAL A 94 -3.99 -8.91 -3.67
C VAL A 94 -5.41 -8.48 -4.02
N LYS A 95 -6.33 -9.43 -3.97
CA LYS A 95 -7.77 -9.13 -3.90
C LYS A 95 -8.40 -9.67 -2.62
N PHE A 96 -9.49 -9.03 -2.21
CA PHE A 96 -10.19 -9.34 -0.96
C PHE A 96 -11.68 -8.94 -1.02
N PRO A 97 -12.54 -9.63 -0.24
CA PRO A 97 -13.98 -9.39 -0.21
C PRO A 97 -14.35 -8.12 0.54
N ARG A 98 -13.59 -7.78 1.58
CA ARG A 98 -13.95 -6.71 2.52
C ARG A 98 -12.72 -6.08 3.14
N CYS A 99 -12.83 -4.83 3.55
CA CYS A 99 -11.80 -4.14 4.30
C CYS A 99 -12.39 -3.08 5.21
N THR A 100 -11.55 -2.50 6.07
CA THR A 100 -11.86 -1.27 6.78
C THR A 100 -10.90 -0.18 6.36
N VAL A 101 -11.42 0.99 5.98
CA VAL A 101 -10.59 2.15 5.61
C VAL A 101 -9.86 2.66 6.85
N ARG A 102 -8.54 2.78 6.76
CA ARG A 102 -7.68 3.26 7.86
C ARG A 102 -7.06 4.63 7.58
N HIS A 103 -6.82 4.95 6.31
CA HIS A 103 -6.35 6.26 5.88
C HIS A 103 -6.93 6.63 4.51
N ILE A 104 -7.20 7.91 4.31
CA ILE A 104 -7.56 8.53 3.03
C ILE A 104 -6.74 9.80 2.94
N GLY A 105 -5.95 9.95 1.88
CA GLY A 105 -5.13 11.14 1.71
C GLY A 105 -4.43 11.17 0.36
N ASP A 106 -3.31 11.87 0.34
CA ASP A 106 -2.37 11.90 -0.78
C ASP A 106 -1.31 10.79 -0.66
N LYS A 107 -0.44 10.72 -1.67
CA LYS A 107 0.67 9.76 -1.73
C LYS A 107 1.57 9.81 -0.49
N ALA A 108 1.93 11.00 -0.03
CA ALA A 108 2.86 11.17 1.09
C ALA A 108 2.23 10.70 2.41
N SER A 109 1.04 11.21 2.74
CA SER A 109 0.34 10.87 3.98
C SER A 109 -0.02 9.38 4.05
N ALA A 110 -0.46 8.78 2.94
CA ALA A 110 -0.84 7.36 2.92
C ALA A 110 0.36 6.43 3.10
N THR A 111 1.49 6.71 2.43
CA THR A 111 2.70 5.87 2.55
C THR A 111 3.35 6.01 3.93
N GLN A 112 3.37 7.23 4.50
CA GLN A 112 3.80 7.45 5.89
C GLN A 112 2.92 6.71 6.88
N PHE A 113 1.59 6.81 6.74
CA PHE A 113 0.65 6.08 7.59
C PHE A 113 0.89 4.58 7.50
N LEU A 114 1.05 4.04 6.28
CA LEU A 114 1.30 2.62 6.06
C LEU A 114 2.59 2.17 6.76
N ILE A 115 3.71 2.83 6.51
CA ILE A 115 5.02 2.46 7.06
C ILE A 115 5.01 2.52 8.59
N ALA A 116 4.35 3.52 9.18
CA ALA A 116 4.26 3.68 10.62
C ALA A 116 3.39 2.61 11.31
N ASN A 117 2.42 2.02 10.60
CA ASN A 117 1.41 1.14 11.18
C ASN A 117 1.47 -0.32 10.68
N GLU A 118 2.34 -0.61 9.71
CA GLU A 118 2.56 -1.95 9.17
C GLU A 118 4.04 -2.30 9.24
N PRO A 119 4.51 -2.98 10.30
CA PRO A 119 5.92 -3.32 10.48
C PRO A 119 6.51 -4.12 9.31
N ARG A 120 5.69 -4.89 8.60
CA ARG A 120 6.11 -5.66 7.42
C ARG A 120 6.42 -4.76 6.22
N ALA A 121 5.93 -3.51 6.19
CA ALA A 121 6.26 -2.53 5.17
C ALA A 121 7.72 -2.07 5.24
N ALA A 122 8.37 -2.16 6.40
CA ALA A 122 9.79 -1.81 6.56
C ALA A 122 10.74 -2.73 5.76
N GLY A 123 10.28 -3.93 5.39
CA GLY A 123 11.07 -4.91 4.63
C GLY A 123 10.80 -4.91 3.13
N VAL A 124 10.04 -3.94 2.60
CA VAL A 124 9.64 -3.91 1.18
C VAL A 124 9.79 -2.52 0.57
N ALA A 125 9.92 -2.48 -0.76
CA ALA A 125 9.95 -1.24 -1.52
C ALA A 125 8.51 -0.70 -1.69
N VAL A 126 8.06 0.12 -0.73
CA VAL A 126 6.72 0.70 -0.73
C VAL A 126 6.55 1.66 -1.91
N ILE A 127 5.52 1.42 -2.73
CA ILE A 127 5.14 2.26 -3.87
C ILE A 127 4.81 3.67 -3.37
N GLY A 128 5.37 4.69 -4.01
CA GLY A 128 5.11 6.10 -3.73
C GLY A 128 5.76 6.66 -2.47
N ALA A 129 6.49 5.85 -1.70
CA ALA A 129 7.08 6.27 -0.44
C ALA A 129 8.22 7.28 -0.66
N THR A 130 8.34 8.24 0.27
CA THR A 130 9.50 9.11 0.38
C THR A 130 10.28 8.73 1.63
N LEU A 131 11.51 8.29 1.46
CA LEU A 131 12.39 7.85 2.55
C LEU A 131 13.73 8.57 2.49
N GLN A 132 14.34 8.74 3.65
CA GLN A 132 15.68 9.31 3.82
C GLN A 132 16.49 8.40 4.72
N ALA A 133 17.75 8.16 4.35
CA ALA A 133 18.73 7.46 5.17
C ALA A 133 19.97 8.34 5.37
N GLY A 134 20.63 8.15 6.50
CA GLY A 134 21.83 8.89 6.89
C GLY A 134 23.10 8.42 6.20
N ASP A 135 24.24 8.79 6.78
CA ASP A 135 25.56 8.47 6.25
C ASP A 135 25.82 6.96 6.31
N LYS A 136 26.32 6.39 5.20
CA LYS A 136 26.61 4.97 5.01
C LYS A 136 25.39 4.06 5.12
N GLU A 137 24.18 4.62 5.09
CA GLU A 137 22.94 3.86 5.18
C GLU A 137 22.32 3.61 3.80
N LEU A 138 21.41 2.64 3.75
CA LEU A 138 20.65 2.27 2.56
C LEU A 138 19.21 2.78 2.66
N CYS A 139 18.72 3.39 1.59
CA CYS A 139 17.36 3.84 1.44
C CYS A 139 16.73 3.23 0.18
N GLN A 140 15.68 2.41 0.33
CA GLN A 140 14.98 1.79 -0.80
C GLN A 140 13.50 2.16 -0.81
N VAL A 141 12.98 2.56 -1.97
CA VAL A 141 11.55 2.85 -2.20
C VAL A 141 11.02 2.15 -3.44
N GLY A 142 9.70 1.93 -3.51
CA GLY A 142 9.04 1.33 -4.66
C GLY A 142 8.87 2.29 -5.83
N ALA A 143 8.08 1.88 -6.82
CA ALA A 143 7.74 2.73 -7.96
C ALA A 143 7.12 4.06 -7.50
N TYR A 144 7.39 5.15 -8.21
CA TYR A 144 6.94 6.52 -7.88
C TYR A 144 7.43 7.07 -6.52
N GLY A 145 8.36 6.38 -5.86
CA GLY A 145 8.93 6.81 -4.59
C GLY A 145 10.13 7.74 -4.73
N THR A 146 10.54 8.35 -3.63
CA THR A 146 11.74 9.19 -3.53
C THR A 146 12.65 8.64 -2.44
N ALA A 147 13.88 8.26 -2.78
CA ALA A 147 14.91 7.82 -1.84
C ALA A 147 16.05 8.84 -1.77
N THR A 148 16.41 9.27 -0.56
CA THR A 148 17.60 10.11 -0.33
C THR A 148 18.55 9.38 0.62
N ALA A 149 19.84 9.32 0.30
CA ALA A 149 20.87 8.75 1.18
C ALA A 149 21.99 9.76 1.46
N GLY A 150 22.60 9.69 2.64
CA GLY A 150 23.68 10.59 3.09
C GLY A 150 25.06 10.27 2.50
N TYR A 151 26.12 10.75 3.16
CA TYR A 151 27.52 10.53 2.77
C TYR A 151 27.85 9.03 2.72
N TRP A 152 28.43 8.52 1.62
CA TRP A 152 28.60 7.08 1.35
C TRP A 152 27.32 6.24 1.41
N GLY A 153 26.14 6.85 1.36
CA GLY A 153 24.86 6.15 1.39
C GLY A 153 24.49 5.53 0.04
N THR A 154 23.53 4.61 0.04
CA THR A 154 22.94 4.04 -1.19
C THR A 154 21.45 4.33 -1.24
N ALA A 155 21.01 5.10 -2.24
CA ALA A 155 19.61 5.31 -2.54
C ALA A 155 19.17 4.36 -3.67
N THR A 156 17.97 3.81 -3.59
CA THR A 156 17.39 2.99 -4.66
C THR A 156 15.92 3.32 -4.80
N ALA A 157 15.49 3.70 -6.00
CA ALA A 157 14.10 3.99 -6.30
C ALA A 157 13.58 3.07 -7.43
N GLY A 158 12.32 2.67 -7.32
CA GLY A 158 11.65 1.90 -8.36
C GLY A 158 11.31 2.74 -9.61
N TYR A 159 10.59 2.13 -10.55
CA TYR A 159 10.17 2.79 -11.79
C TYR A 159 9.47 4.14 -11.53
N LYS A 160 9.82 5.17 -12.32
CA LYS A 160 9.37 6.56 -12.15
C LYS A 160 9.64 7.15 -10.75
N GLY A 161 10.54 6.57 -9.99
CA GLY A 161 11.02 7.12 -8.73
C GLY A 161 12.24 8.03 -8.90
N THR A 162 12.61 8.68 -7.81
CA THR A 162 13.77 9.57 -7.72
C THR A 162 14.74 9.03 -6.66
N ALA A 163 16.01 8.84 -7.02
CA ALA A 163 17.07 8.48 -6.08
C ALA A 163 18.10 9.61 -6.01
N THR A 164 18.43 10.06 -4.81
CA THR A 164 19.44 11.10 -4.54
C THR A 164 20.45 10.54 -3.55
N ALA A 165 21.73 10.58 -3.91
CA ALA A 165 22.83 10.19 -3.03
C ALA A 165 23.68 11.39 -2.62
N GLY A 166 24.17 11.37 -1.37
CA GLY A 166 25.14 12.32 -0.85
C GLY A 166 26.54 12.09 -1.42
N ASP A 167 27.52 12.85 -0.93
CA ASP A 167 28.92 12.73 -1.36
C ASP A 167 29.44 11.29 -1.19
N ALA A 168 30.22 10.82 -2.16
CA ALA A 168 30.67 9.42 -2.28
C ALA A 168 29.57 8.34 -2.20
N GLY A 169 28.28 8.70 -2.37
CA GLY A 169 27.15 7.76 -2.35
C GLY A 169 26.78 7.18 -3.73
N THR A 170 25.84 6.24 -3.75
CA THR A 170 25.31 5.58 -4.97
C THR A 170 23.79 5.79 -5.06
N ALA A 171 23.26 6.09 -6.24
CA ALA A 171 21.83 6.21 -6.54
C ALA A 171 21.47 5.39 -7.78
#